data_AF-A0A4D6C6A4-F1
#
_entry.id   AF-A0A4D6C6A4-F1
#
_cell.length_a   1.000
_cell.length_b   1.000
_cell.length_c   1.000
_cell.angle_alpha   90.00
_cell.angle_beta   90.00
_cell.angle_gamma   90.00
#
_symmetry.space_group_name_H-M   'P 1'
#
loop_
_entity.id
_entity.type
_entity.pdbx_description
1 polymer ?
#
loop_
_entity_poly.entity_id
_entity_poly.type
_entity_poly.pdbx_seq_one_letter_code
_entity_poly.pdbx_strand_id
1 'polypeptide(L)' 'MLMMWFAKLPEAYAPFDPIVDVLPVIPILFFLLAFVWQAAVSFR' A
#
# COMPACT_ATOMS: atom_id res chain seq x y z
N MET A 1 3.19 8.05 -18.56
CA MET A 1 2.59 6.71 -18.46
C MET A 1 3.41 5.96 -17.42
N LEU A 2 2.87 5.72 -16.22
CA LEU A 2 3.63 5.10 -15.13
C LEU A 2 4.07 3.69 -15.56
N MET A 3 5.38 3.49 -15.68
CA MET A 3 5.97 2.20 -16.01
C MET A 3 6.05 1.37 -14.71
N MET A 4 5.10 0.46 -14.49
CA MET A 4 5.26 -0.59 -13.49
C MET A 4 6.11 -1.69 -14.12
N TRP A 5 7.40 -1.70 -13.81
CA TRP A 5 8.28 -2.80 -14.16
C TRP A 5 8.07 -3.93 -13.13
N PHE A 6 7.41 -5.01 -13.51
CA PHE A 6 7.33 -6.23 -12.70
C PHE A 6 8.65 -7.01 -12.83
N ALA A 7 9.67 -6.58 -12.09
CA ALA A 7 10.82 -7.43 -11.84
C ALA A 7 10.43 -8.50 -10.81
N LYS A 8 10.88 -9.74 -11.00
CA LYS A 8 10.73 -10.78 -9.97
C LYS A 8 11.60 -10.43 -8.76
N LEU A 9 11.12 -10.76 -7.57
CA LEU A 9 11.97 -10.72 -6.38
C LEU A 9 13.11 -11.73 -6.50
N PRO A 10 14.27 -11.49 -5.86
CA PRO A 10 15.31 -12.51 -5.71
C PRO A 10 14.75 -13.75 -5.00
N GLU A 11 15.35 -14.93 -5.22
CA GLU A 11 14.82 -16.22 -4.74
C GLU A 11 14.63 -16.27 -3.22
N ALA A 12 15.51 -15.61 -2.46
CA ALA A 12 15.39 -15.51 -0.99
C ALA A 12 14.14 -14.74 -0.53
N TYR A 13 13.57 -13.89 -1.39
CA TYR A 13 12.41 -13.06 -1.09
C TYR A 13 11.13 -13.53 -1.80
N ALA A 14 11.19 -14.56 -2.63
CA ALA A 14 10.02 -15.12 -3.32
C ALA A 14 8.81 -15.44 -2.40
N PRO A 15 8.99 -15.90 -1.14
CA PRO A 15 7.86 -16.08 -0.22
C PRO A 15 7.10 -14.79 0.12
N PHE A 16 7.70 -13.61 -0.10
CA PHE A 16 7.11 -12.30 0.17
C PHE A 16 6.49 -11.65 -1.08
N ASP A 17 6.51 -12.31 -2.24
CA ASP A 17 5.84 -11.84 -3.46
C ASP A 17 4.40 -11.36 -3.17
N PRO A 18 3.55 -12.11 -2.42
CA PRO A 18 2.18 -11.68 -2.14
C PRO A 18 2.08 -10.39 -1.30
N ILE A 19 3.08 -10.09 -0.47
CA ILE A 19 3.10 -8.85 0.33
C ILE A 19 3.47 -7.67 -0.58
N VAL A 20 4.47 -7.86 -1.45
CA VAL A 20 4.92 -6.83 -2.39
C VAL A 20 3.81 -6.43 -3.35
N ASP A 21 2.96 -7.38 -3.76
CA ASP A 21 1.77 -7.12 -4.59
C ASP A 21 0.78 -6.13 -3.92
N VAL A 22 0.75 -6.06 -2.59
CA VAL A 22 -0.18 -5.21 -1.83
C VAL A 22 0.43 -3.84 -1.47
N LEU A 23 1.77 -3.71 -1.42
CA LEU A 23 2.45 -2.47 -1.05
C LEU A 23 2.01 -1.22 -1.86
N PRO A 24 1.72 -1.30 -3.18
CA PRO A 24 1.25 -0.14 -3.94
C PRO A 24 -0.07 0.46 -3.43
N VAL A 25 -0.86 -0.27 -2.63
CA VAL A 25 -2.13 0.22 -2.06
C VAL A 25 -1.93 1.12 -0.84
N ILE A 26 -0.76 1.11 -0.21
CA ILE A 26 -0.46 1.85 1.03
C ILE A 26 -0.82 3.36 0.95
N PRO A 27 -0.51 4.10 -0.14
CA PRO A 27 -0.90 5.52 -0.23
C PRO A 27 -2.41 5.75 -0.08
N ILE A 28 -3.23 4.84 -0.62
CA ILE A 28 -4.69 4.90 -0.49
C ILE A 28 -5.10 4.65 0.96
N LEU A 29 -4.46 3.70 1.65
CA LEU A 29 -4.73 3.45 3.08
C LEU A 29 -4.45 4.68 3.94
N PHE A 30 -3.38 5.44 3.67
CA PHE A 30 -3.11 6.70 4.39
C PHE A 30 -4.13 7.80 4.08
N PHE A 31 -4.57 7.91 2.83
CA PHE A 31 -5.65 8.82 2.46
C PHE A 31 -6.94 8.47 3.24
N LEU A 32 -7.32 7.19 3.28
CA LEU A 32 -8.49 6.73 4.03
C LEU A 32 -8.32 6.90 5.54
N LEU A 33 -7.09 6.70 6.06
CA LEU A 33 -6.78 6.92 7.46
C LEU A 33 -7.03 8.37 7.89
N ALA A 34 -6.86 9.36 7.02
CA ALA A 34 -7.21 10.75 7.33
C ALA A 34 -8.71 10.91 7.66
N PHE A 35 -9.59 10.20 6.95
CA PHE A 35 -11.04 10.19 7.25
C PHE A 35 -11.36 9.41 8.51
N VAL A 36 -10.67 8.29 8.76
CA VAL A 36 -10.80 7.55 10.02
C VAL A 36 -10.42 8.43 11.20
N TRP A 37 -9.30 9.16 11.09
CA TRP A 37 -8.86 10.10 12.11
C TRP A 37 -9.87 11.22 12.32
N GLN A 38 -10.34 11.85 11.24
CA GLN A 38 -11.36 12.90 11.32
C GLN A 38 -12.66 12.40 11.95
N ALA A 39 -13.14 11.22 11.57
CA ALA A 39 -14.31 10.60 12.19
C ALA A 39 -14.11 10.35 13.69
N ALA A 40 -12.92 9.92 14.11
CA ALA A 40 -12.59 9.70 15.53
C ALA A 40 -12.63 10.99 16.37
N VAL A 41 -12.42 12.15 15.75
CA VAL A 41 -12.53 13.47 16.40
C VAL A 41 -13.82 14.22 16.04
N SER A 42 -14.84 13.51 15.53
CA SER A 42 -16.16 14.05 15.17
C SER A 42 -16.16 15.10 14.07
N PHE A 43 -15.20 15.04 13.12
CA PHE A 43 -15.05 16.01 12.03
C PHE A 43 -15.03 17.46 12.51
N ARG A 44 -14.26 17.71 13.58
CA ARG A 44 -13.97 19.04 14.10
C ARG A 44 -12.81 19.70 13.38
#